data_AF-A0A931F8L2-F1
#
_entry.id   AF-A0A931F8L2-F1
#
_cell.length_a   1.000
_cell.length_b   1.000
_cell.length_c   1.000
_cell.angle_alpha   90.00
_cell.angle_beta   90.00
_cell.angle_gamma   90.00
#
_symmetry.space_group_name_H-M   'P 1'
#
loop_
_entity.id
_entity.type
_entity.pdbx_description
1 polymer ?
#
loop_
_entity_poly.entity_id
_entity_poly.type
_entity_poly.pdbx_seq_one_letter_code
_entity_poly.pdbx_strand_id
1 'polypeptide(L)'
;MRQNLAYSRKFLVESYRQKAKELGRPPTVKEINLDPEMASYWSYYRHIGLKEDICNQLKISNIPATIYYLFCADCLYDSSNCGRNPFDCAREAELYFTAR
;
A
#
# COMPACT_ATOMS: atom_id res chain seq x y z
N MET A 1 -15.99 -28.93 14.76
CA MET A 1 -15.99 -27.72 13.91
C MET A 1 -14.55 -27.44 13.49
N ARG A 2 -14.20 -27.61 12.21
CA ARG A 2 -12.85 -27.33 11.70
C ARG A 2 -12.75 -25.82 11.46
N GLN A 3 -12.13 -25.08 12.38
CA GLN A 3 -11.69 -23.73 12.04
C GLN A 3 -10.61 -23.88 10.98
N ASN A 4 -10.83 -23.37 9.77
CA ASN A 4 -9.77 -23.20 8.77
C ASN A 4 -8.73 -22.23 9.35
N LEU A 5 -7.75 -22.78 10.07
CA LEU A 5 -6.61 -22.07 10.66
C LEU A 5 -5.72 -21.36 9.62
N ALA A 6 -5.95 -21.60 8.32
CA ALA A 6 -5.09 -21.14 7.23
C ALA A 6 -5.00 -19.61 7.07
N TYR A 7 -6.00 -18.84 7.53
CA TYR A 7 -6.00 -17.39 7.38
C TYR A 7 -6.49 -16.69 8.65
N SER A 8 -5.76 -16.85 9.75
CA SER A 8 -6.02 -16.04 10.93
C SER A 8 -5.92 -14.54 10.59
N ARG A 9 -6.73 -13.69 11.24
CA ARG A 9 -6.66 -12.23 11.03
C ARG A 9 -5.23 -11.70 11.22
N LYS A 10 -4.45 -12.28 12.15
CA LYS A 10 -3.03 -11.94 12.35
C LYS A 10 -2.17 -12.27 11.13
N PHE A 11 -2.33 -13.44 10.54
CA PHE A 11 -1.61 -13.83 9.33
C PHE A 11 -1.92 -12.89 8.15
N LEU A 12 -3.19 -12.53 7.97
CA LEU A 12 -3.59 -11.59 6.91
C LEU A 12 -2.91 -10.24 7.12
N VAL A 13 -3.01 -9.66 8.32
CA VAL A 13 -2.40 -8.37 8.64
C VAL A 13 -0.87 -8.40 8.42
N GLU A 14 -0.19 -9.46 8.84
CA GLU A 14 1.27 -9.55 8.71
C GLU A 14 1.72 -9.76 7.26
N SER A 15 1.06 -10.64 6.50
CA SER A 15 1.36 -10.83 5.07
C SER A 15 1.13 -9.54 4.27
N TYR A 16 0.06 -8.80 4.57
CA TYR A 16 -0.20 -7.50 3.96
C TYR A 16 0.89 -6.48 4.30
N ARG A 17 1.29 -6.42 5.58
CA ARG A 17 2.33 -5.51 6.05
C ARG A 17 3.67 -5.78 5.37
N GLN A 18 4.07 -7.05 5.29
CA GLN A 18 5.32 -7.45 4.65
C GLN A 18 5.32 -7.06 3.17
N LYS A 19 4.22 -7.35 2.45
CA LYS A 19 4.10 -6.95 1.04
C LYS A 19 4.11 -5.43 0.86
N ALA A 20 3.43 -4.70 1.72
CA ALA A 20 3.41 -3.25 1.65
C ALA A 20 4.80 -2.63 1.90
N LYS A 21 5.60 -3.25 2.79
CA LYS A 21 6.98 -2.85 3.05
C LYS A 21 7.89 -3.10 1.83
N GLU A 22 7.73 -4.23 1.16
CA GLU A 22 8.46 -4.56 -0.07
C GLU A 22 8.14 -3.59 -1.22
N LEU A 23 6.86 -3.22 -1.36
CA LEU A 23 6.40 -2.32 -2.41
C LEU A 23 6.60 -0.84 -2.06
N GLY A 24 6.86 -0.50 -0.80
CA GLY A 24 6.83 0.88 -0.30
C GLY A 24 5.44 1.53 -0.31
N ARG A 25 4.38 0.76 -0.59
CA ARG A 25 2.99 1.21 -0.69
C ARG A 25 2.02 0.06 -0.41
N PRO A 26 0.74 0.33 -0.12
CA PRO A 26 -0.26 -0.72 -0.07
C PRO A 26 -0.33 -1.54 -1.38
N PRO A 27 -0.37 -2.88 -1.31
CA PRO A 27 -0.56 -3.72 -2.49
C PRO A 27 -1.94 -3.52 -3.12
N THR A 28 -2.01 -3.73 -4.43
CA THR A 28 -3.25 -3.73 -5.22
C THR A 28 -3.92 -5.10 -5.18
N VAL A 29 -5.22 -5.16 -5.50
CA VAL A 29 -5.98 -6.42 -5.58
C VAL A 29 -5.33 -7.43 -6.54
N LYS A 30 -4.78 -6.96 -7.66
CA LYS A 30 -4.07 -7.82 -8.62
C LYS A 30 -2.80 -8.40 -8.01
N GLU A 31 -1.98 -7.59 -7.35
CA GLU A 31 -0.76 -8.05 -6.68
C GLU A 31 -1.06 -9.06 -5.57
N ILE A 32 -2.12 -8.84 -4.79
CA ILE A 32 -2.55 -9.76 -3.73
C ILE A 32 -2.93 -11.12 -4.33
N ASN A 33 -3.70 -11.14 -5.41
CA ASN A 33 -4.19 -12.40 -5.99
C ASN A 33 -3.15 -13.15 -6.84
N LEU A 34 -2.10 -12.45 -7.32
CA LEU A 34 -1.02 -13.06 -8.09
C LEU A 34 0.13 -13.57 -7.20
N ASP A 35 0.18 -13.14 -5.94
CA ASP A 35 1.23 -13.54 -5.01
C ASP A 35 0.86 -14.87 -4.31
N PRO A 36 1.65 -15.95 -4.50
CA PRO A 36 1.37 -17.25 -3.91
C PRO A 36 1.52 -17.29 -2.38
N GLU A 37 2.27 -16.35 -1.79
CA GLU A 37 2.49 -16.26 -0.34
C GLU A 37 1.37 -15.48 0.36
N MET A 38 0.52 -14.80 -0.41
CA MET A 38 -0.61 -14.03 0.11
C MET A 38 -1.91 -14.81 0.04
N ALA A 39 -2.83 -14.47 0.93
CA ALA A 39 -4.21 -14.94 0.80
C ALA A 39 -4.89 -14.25 -0.40
N SER A 40 -6.00 -14.82 -0.86
CA SER A 40 -6.85 -14.10 -1.83
C SER A 40 -7.35 -12.77 -1.24
N TYR A 41 -7.58 -11.78 -2.09
CA TYR A 41 -8.19 -10.50 -1.69
C TYR A 41 -9.51 -10.70 -0.91
N TRP A 42 -10.31 -11.69 -1.31
CA TRP A 42 -11.57 -12.03 -0.63
C TRP A 42 -11.38 -12.45 0.83
N SER A 43 -10.27 -13.10 1.16
CA SER A 43 -9.93 -13.43 2.55
C SER A 43 -9.71 -12.16 3.38
N TYR A 44 -9.01 -11.17 2.85
CA TYR A 44 -8.83 -9.87 3.52
C TYR A 44 -10.16 -9.14 3.69
N TYR A 45 -10.96 -9.07 2.62
CA TYR A 45 -12.26 -8.41 2.62
C TYR A 45 -13.21 -8.99 3.67
N ARG A 46 -13.30 -10.32 3.74
CA ARG A 46 -14.19 -11.01 4.69
C ARG A 46 -13.75 -10.86 6.14
N HIS A 47 -12.44 -10.84 6.39
CA HIS A 47 -11.91 -10.88 7.75
C HIS A 47 -11.60 -9.50 8.33
N ILE A 48 -11.27 -8.50 7.49
CA ILE A 48 -10.84 -7.17 7.91
C ILE A 48 -11.79 -6.11 7.36
N GLY A 49 -11.95 -6.05 6.04
CA GLY A 49 -12.75 -5.03 5.36
C GLY A 49 -12.09 -4.54 4.08
N LEU A 50 -12.35 -3.29 3.72
CA LEU A 50 -11.77 -2.66 2.54
C LEU A 50 -10.26 -2.42 2.72
N LYS A 51 -9.60 -2.08 1.61
CA LYS A 51 -8.17 -1.76 1.61
C LYS A 51 -7.85 -0.63 2.59
N GLU A 52 -8.74 0.36 2.67
CA GLU A 52 -8.64 1.51 3.58
C GLU A 52 -8.61 1.05 5.04
N ASP A 53 -9.45 0.08 5.42
CA ASP A 53 -9.49 -0.47 6.79
C ASP A 53 -8.17 -1.13 7.17
N ILE A 54 -7.58 -1.89 6.23
CA ILE A 54 -6.29 -2.55 6.42
C ILE A 54 -5.18 -1.49 6.57
N CYS A 55 -5.18 -0.46 5.71
CA CYS A 55 -4.20 0.63 5.75
C CYS A 55 -4.31 1.42 7.06
N ASN A 56 -5.53 1.75 7.48
CA ASN A 56 -5.81 2.44 8.75
C ASN A 56 -5.33 1.62 9.94
N GLN A 57 -5.62 0.31 9.95
CA GLN A 57 -5.18 -0.59 11.02
C GLN A 57 -3.65 -0.70 11.09
N LEU A 58 -2.97 -0.71 9.95
CA LEU A 58 -1.51 -0.80 9.85
C LEU A 58 -0.79 0.55 9.94
N LYS A 59 -1.52 1.66 9.97
CA LYS A 59 -0.98 3.03 9.86
C LYS A 59 -0.10 3.22 8.62
N ILE A 60 -0.52 2.65 7.49
CA ILE A 60 0.15 2.79 6.19
C ILE A 60 -0.59 3.86 5.39
N SER A 61 0.14 4.86 4.89
CA SER A 61 -0.41 5.90 4.03
C SER A 61 -0.89 5.32 2.69
N ASN A 62 -2.19 5.39 2.43
CA ASN A 62 -2.79 4.98 1.15
C ASN A 62 -2.90 6.17 0.20
N ILE A 63 -1.75 6.69 -0.23
CA ILE A 63 -1.68 7.83 -1.14
C ILE A 63 -2.04 7.37 -2.56
N PRO A 64 -3.04 7.98 -3.23
CA PRO A 64 -3.35 7.68 -4.62
C PRO A 64 -2.18 8.01 -5.55
N ALA A 65 -1.98 7.18 -6.59
CA ALA A 65 -0.94 7.39 -7.61
C ALA A 65 -0.99 8.80 -8.23
N THR A 66 -2.19 9.36 -8.39
CA THR A 66 -2.41 10.71 -8.92
C THR A 66 -1.73 11.80 -8.10
N ILE A 67 -1.65 11.66 -6.77
CA ILE A 67 -0.98 12.65 -5.93
C ILE A 67 0.54 12.61 -6.15
N TYR A 68 1.13 11.45 -6.43
CA TYR A 68 2.56 11.35 -6.76
C TYR A 68 2.88 12.07 -8.09
N TYR A 69 1.98 12.02 -9.08
CA TYR A 69 2.16 12.77 -10.34
C TYR A 69 2.04 14.28 -10.13
N LEU A 70 1.10 14.75 -9.29
CA LEU A 70 1.00 16.15 -8.91
C LEU A 70 2.26 16.62 -8.16
N PHE A 71 2.75 15.79 -7.23
CA PHE A 71 4.00 16.03 -6.52
C PHE A 71 5.20 16.18 -7.49
N CYS A 72 5.29 15.35 -8.54
CA CYS A 72 6.30 15.52 -9.58
C CYS A 72 6.12 16.80 -10.40
N ALA A 73 4.87 17.23 -10.66
CA ALA A 73 4.61 18.50 -11.35
C ALA A 73 5.02 19.71 -10.51
N ASP A 74 4.86 19.63 -9.18
CA ASP A 74 5.28 20.66 -8.22
C ASP A 74 6.78 20.56 -7.85
N CYS A 75 7.52 19.65 -8.47
CA CYS A 75 8.94 19.46 -8.18
C CYS A 75 9.72 20.73 -8.52
N LEU A 76 10.57 21.20 -7.58
CA LEU A 76 11.46 22.34 -7.77
C LEU A 76 12.58 22.10 -8.81
N TYR A 77 12.72 20.87 -9.28
CA TYR A 77 13.68 20.45 -10.31
C TYR A 77 12.96 20.08 -11.61
N ASP A 78 13.70 19.89 -12.71
CA ASP A 78 13.12 19.50 -14.01
C ASP A 78 12.43 18.13 -13.92
N SER A 79 11.10 18.17 -13.78
CA SER A 79 10.24 17.00 -13.67
C SER A 79 10.22 16.15 -14.94
N SER A 80 10.59 16.75 -16.08
CA SER A 80 10.58 16.12 -17.40
C SER A 80 11.69 15.07 -17.58
N ASN A 81 12.82 15.22 -16.87
CA ASN A 81 14.02 14.39 -17.04
C ASN A 81 14.64 13.90 -15.71
N CYS A 82 13.94 14.05 -14.59
CA CYS A 82 14.41 13.69 -13.26
C CYS A 82 14.85 12.22 -13.13
N GLY A 83 14.16 11.30 -13.81
CA GLY A 83 14.48 9.86 -13.80
C GLY A 83 14.31 9.17 -12.44
N ARG A 84 13.97 9.90 -11.37
CA ARG A 84 13.71 9.34 -10.04
C ARG A 84 12.32 8.74 -9.98
N ASN A 85 12.21 7.70 -9.16
CA ASN A 85 10.92 7.12 -8.84
C ASN A 85 10.13 8.10 -7.94
N PRO A 86 8.92 8.54 -8.35
CA PRO A 86 8.08 9.42 -7.53
C PRO A 86 7.78 8.87 -6.13
N PHE A 87 7.75 7.54 -5.98
CA PHE A 87 7.55 6.89 -4.69
C PHE A 87 8.70 7.13 -3.73
N ASP A 88 9.95 7.12 -4.22
CA ASP A 88 11.12 7.38 -3.39
C ASP A 88 11.15 8.84 -2.94
N CYS A 89 10.86 9.77 -3.85
CA CYS A 89 10.80 11.19 -3.53
C CYS A 89 9.69 11.50 -2.51
N ALA A 90 8.55 10.81 -2.59
CA ALA A 90 7.45 11.01 -1.66
C ALA A 90 7.78 10.60 -0.21
N ARG A 91 8.74 9.69 0.00
CA ARG A 91 9.20 9.32 1.36
C ARG A 91 9.89 10.48 2.06
N GLU A 92 10.51 11.37 1.30
CA GLU A 92 11.19 12.58 1.82
C GLU A 92 10.23 13.78 1.89
N ALA A 93 9.05 13.67 1.29
CA ALA A 93 8.07 14.75 1.17
C ALA A 93 6.89 14.61 2.13
N GLU A 94 7.12 14.13 3.37
CA GLU A 94 6.06 13.93 4.37
C GLU A 94 5.20 15.19 4.53
N LEU A 95 5.82 16.39 4.55
CA LEU A 95 5.12 17.68 4.66
C LEU A 95 4.12 17.96 3.51
N TYR A 96 4.39 17.47 2.30
CA TYR A 96 3.51 17.65 1.14
C TYR A 96 2.21 16.86 1.29
N PHE A 97 2.29 15.67 1.90
CA PHE A 97 1.15 14.78 2.07
C PHE A 97 0.41 14.97 3.40
N THR A 98 1.02 15.61 4.41
CA THR A 98 0.37 15.92 5.70
C THR A 98 -0.35 17.28 5.74
N ALA A 99 -0.16 18.14 4.75
CA ALA A 99 -0.73 19.50 4.72
C ALA A 99 -2.17 19.59 4.14
N ARG A 100 -2.89 18.46 4.02
CA ARG A 100 -4.23 18.38 3.43
C ARG A 100 -5.23 17.66 4.33
#